data_AF-A0A6M3KTC8-F1
#
_entry.id   AF-A0A6M3KTC8-F1
#
_cell.length_a   1.000
_cell.length_b   1.000
_cell.length_c   1.000
_cell.angle_alpha   90.00
_cell.angle_beta   90.00
_cell.angle_gamma   90.00
#
_symmetry.space_group_name_H-M   'P 1'
#
loop_
_entity.id
_entity.type
_entity.pdbx_description
1 polymer ?
#
loop_
_entity_poly.entity_id
_entity_poly.type
_entity_poly.pdbx_seq_one_letter_code
_entity_poly.pdbx_strand_id
1 'polypeptide(L)'
;MGKSVGIYGFSPITLFRVAEARVDELWTMNHAYTAEGVPRDEDGRLKCDRLFELHHEAWFRRGSIPEHEKYWEWLRAGHGCQVVMQAVHPAVPNSVEYPFDAVVEDVFGHLWRQIGKGVVREKYFTSSFSYMCALAIHEGFERIEPYGIEMVTGTEYGQQKASAELMIGIALGRGIDVVLPAESTLCLARLYGYDGVPAIQPREIERYCQFYDRKVPELLAEYEAARDAYNEDPQDLEAYEEYRRRGAAWGTYGGAQELAGRFQGWIEDYLSRQNIEQFSIIYGRHLENAKADLNRLQGEYDGLWKVEGERQEAGGREQGAVERMEKFRAMLNAAATMYSNSGALQFVKKLLKECDMQVVSPELEVDIKMRRRTTDG
;
A
#
# COMPACT_ATOMS: atom_id res chain seq x y z
N MET A 1 -22.21 30.38 0.27
CA MET A 1 -21.46 29.11 0.29
C MET A 1 -21.35 28.74 1.75
N GLY A 2 -21.86 27.58 2.17
CA GLY A 2 -21.62 27.13 3.53
C GLY A 2 -20.21 26.56 3.68
N LYS A 3 -19.94 26.14 4.92
CA LYS A 3 -18.61 25.83 5.41
C LYS A 3 -18.07 24.54 4.78
N SER A 4 -16.79 24.53 4.42
CA SER A 4 -16.12 23.42 3.76
C SER A 4 -14.86 22.97 4.51
N VAL A 5 -14.56 21.68 4.49
CA VAL A 5 -13.38 21.12 5.16
C VAL A 5 -12.63 20.16 4.25
N GLY A 6 -11.30 20.29 4.23
CA GLY A 6 -10.40 19.29 3.67
C GLY A 6 -9.83 18.44 4.79
N ILE A 7 -9.96 17.12 4.70
CA ILE A 7 -9.43 16.17 5.68
C ILE A 7 -8.29 15.41 5.01
N TYR A 8 -7.08 15.49 5.56
CA TYR A 8 -5.93 14.80 4.97
C TYR A 8 -5.19 13.83 5.90
N GLY A 9 -4.78 12.70 5.32
CA GLY A 9 -4.01 11.63 5.95
C GLY A 9 -2.60 11.50 5.38
N PHE A 10 -2.17 10.27 5.10
CA PHE A 10 -0.77 9.95 4.77
C PHE A 10 -0.58 9.23 3.43
N SER A 11 -1.65 8.79 2.78
CA SER A 11 -1.52 8.05 1.52
C SER A 11 -0.96 8.97 0.43
N PRO A 12 0.18 8.64 -0.20
CA PRO A 12 0.76 9.47 -1.26
C PRO A 12 -0.11 9.48 -2.53
N ILE A 13 -1.08 8.56 -2.66
CA ILE A 13 -1.94 8.42 -3.83
C ILE A 13 -2.76 9.68 -4.08
N THR A 14 -3.27 10.33 -3.02
CA THR A 14 -4.05 11.56 -3.17
C THR A 14 -3.59 12.70 -2.26
N LEU A 15 -2.59 12.51 -1.38
CA LEU A 15 -2.11 13.56 -0.47
C LEU A 15 -1.61 14.81 -1.22
N PHE A 16 -0.97 14.64 -2.38
CA PHE A 16 -0.47 15.78 -3.17
C PHE A 16 -1.59 16.74 -3.63
N ARG A 17 -2.85 16.25 -3.70
CA ARG A 17 -4.02 17.04 -4.09
C ARG A 17 -4.45 18.05 -3.01
N VAL A 18 -3.99 17.91 -1.76
CA VAL A 18 -4.33 18.89 -0.69
C VAL A 18 -3.87 20.29 -1.06
N ALA A 19 -2.78 20.43 -1.83
CA ALA A 19 -2.31 21.73 -2.30
C ALA A 19 -3.33 22.44 -3.22
N GLU A 20 -4.25 21.69 -3.83
CA GLU A 20 -5.31 22.18 -4.72
C GLU A 20 -6.61 22.48 -3.95
N ALA A 21 -6.70 22.08 -2.68
CA ALA A 21 -7.91 22.20 -1.87
C ALA A 21 -8.31 23.67 -1.67
N ARG A 22 -9.60 23.95 -1.85
CA ARG A 22 -10.21 25.29 -1.66
C ARG A 22 -11.31 25.17 -0.62
N VAL A 23 -10.87 24.99 0.62
CA VAL A 23 -11.73 24.70 1.78
C VAL A 23 -11.54 25.76 2.87
N ASP A 24 -12.55 25.93 3.72
CA ASP A 24 -12.51 26.90 4.84
C ASP A 24 -11.64 26.40 6.00
N GLU A 25 -11.62 25.08 6.25
CA GLU A 25 -10.74 24.46 7.24
C GLU A 25 -9.96 23.27 6.63
N LEU A 26 -8.73 23.05 7.11
CA LEU A 26 -7.90 21.89 6.82
C LEU A 26 -7.62 21.09 8.10
N TRP A 27 -8.03 19.83 8.11
CA TRP A 27 -7.88 18.93 9.25
C TRP A 27 -6.94 17.78 8.94
N THR A 28 -6.16 17.36 9.93
CA THR A 28 -5.27 16.19 9.83
C THR A 28 -5.22 15.40 11.13
N MET A 29 -4.37 14.38 11.20
CA MET A 29 -4.33 13.44 12.31
C MET A 29 -2.91 13.05 12.70
N ASN A 30 -2.72 12.78 14.00
CA ASN A 30 -1.56 12.12 14.58
C ASN A 30 -0.21 12.73 14.10
N HIS A 31 0.73 11.87 13.72
CA HIS A 31 2.09 12.20 13.27
C HIS A 31 2.17 12.92 11.90
N ALA A 32 1.12 13.59 11.41
CA ALA A 32 1.16 14.31 10.14
C ALA A 32 2.32 15.29 10.02
N TYR A 33 2.81 15.84 11.12
CA TYR A 33 3.97 16.74 11.12
C TYR A 33 5.28 16.08 10.63
N THR A 34 5.41 14.76 10.62
CA THR A 34 6.59 14.04 10.09
C THR A 34 6.41 13.56 8.66
N ALA A 35 5.18 13.55 8.15
CA ALA A 35 4.90 12.99 6.84
C ALA A 35 5.46 13.89 5.73
N GLU A 36 6.04 13.26 4.71
CA GLU A 36 6.47 13.94 3.50
C GLU A 36 5.25 14.33 2.66
N GLY A 37 5.33 15.46 1.95
CA GLY A 37 4.28 15.92 1.04
C GLY A 37 3.06 16.57 1.71
N VAL A 38 2.99 16.63 3.05
CA VAL A 38 1.93 17.37 3.74
C VAL A 38 2.10 18.89 3.55
N PRO A 39 1.00 19.66 3.52
CA PRO A 39 1.05 21.11 3.40
C PRO A 39 1.82 21.78 4.54
N ARG A 40 2.63 22.78 4.18
CA ARG A 40 3.39 23.62 5.11
C ARG A 40 3.04 25.09 4.90
N ASP A 41 3.09 25.90 5.96
CA ASP A 41 3.01 27.36 5.86
C ASP A 41 4.35 27.97 5.42
N GLU A 42 4.40 29.30 5.30
CA GLU A 42 5.60 30.05 4.88
C GLU A 42 6.80 29.86 5.84
N ASP A 43 6.53 29.55 7.11
CA ASP A 43 7.53 29.27 8.15
C ASP A 43 7.93 27.79 8.20
N GLY A 44 7.38 26.94 7.31
CA GLY A 44 7.63 25.50 7.30
C GLY A 44 6.89 24.72 8.40
N ARG A 45 5.89 25.31 9.06
CA ARG A 45 5.03 24.62 10.03
C ARG A 45 3.95 23.83 9.32
N LEU A 46 3.41 22.81 9.99
CA LEU A 46 2.27 22.04 9.48
C LEU A 46 1.07 22.96 9.28
N LYS A 47 0.56 23.04 8.05
CA LYS A 47 -0.62 23.86 7.73
C LYS A 47 -1.90 23.08 7.98
N CYS A 48 -2.52 23.31 9.14
CA CYS A 48 -3.84 22.78 9.49
C CYS A 48 -4.55 23.68 10.52
N ASP A 49 -5.87 23.66 10.53
CA ASP A 49 -6.71 24.31 11.53
C ASP A 49 -6.93 23.39 12.73
N ARG A 50 -7.07 22.07 12.48
CA ARG A 50 -7.26 21.06 13.52
C ARG A 50 -6.41 19.81 13.28
N LEU A 51 -5.73 19.35 14.32
CA LEU A 51 -5.03 18.07 14.35
C LEU A 51 -5.71 17.12 15.34
N PHE A 52 -6.07 15.94 14.88
CA PHE A 52 -6.75 14.92 15.69
C PHE A 52 -5.73 13.93 16.25
N GLU A 53 -5.51 13.97 17.56
CA GLU A 53 -4.75 12.96 18.31
C GLU A 53 -5.71 12.26 19.28
N LEU A 54 -6.46 11.31 18.72
CA LEU A 54 -7.49 10.56 19.45
C LEU A 54 -6.94 9.32 20.15
N HIS A 55 -5.63 9.07 20.09
CA HIS A 55 -5.05 7.98 20.86
C HIS A 55 -4.81 8.43 22.31
N HIS A 56 -4.97 7.49 23.23
CA HIS A 56 -4.53 7.69 24.61
C HIS A 56 -3.02 7.94 24.64
N GLU A 57 -2.54 8.81 25.53
CA GLU A 57 -1.13 9.23 25.61
C GLU A 57 -0.15 8.06 25.63
N ALA A 58 -0.44 7.03 26.42
CA ALA A 58 0.36 5.80 26.50
C ALA A 58 0.58 5.10 25.14
N TRP A 59 -0.29 5.32 24.15
CA TRP A 59 -0.19 4.73 22.84
C TRP A 59 0.80 5.47 21.94
N PHE A 60 0.69 6.79 21.79
CA PHE A 60 1.59 7.54 20.91
C PHE A 60 2.97 7.80 21.55
N ARG A 61 3.11 7.62 22.87
CA ARG A 61 4.41 7.68 23.57
C ARG A 61 5.15 6.35 23.68
N ARG A 62 4.61 5.24 23.16
CA ARG A 62 5.27 3.93 23.28
C ARG A 62 6.55 3.88 22.44
N GLY A 63 7.59 3.23 22.95
CA GLY A 63 8.90 3.14 22.28
C GLY A 63 8.90 2.42 20.93
N SER A 64 7.85 1.66 20.60
CA SER A 64 7.68 1.02 19.30
C SER A 64 7.13 1.94 18.22
N ILE A 65 6.69 3.16 18.55
CA ILE A 65 6.33 4.18 17.57
C ILE A 65 7.59 4.95 17.18
N PRO A 66 7.93 5.00 15.88
CA PRO A 66 9.00 5.85 15.40
C PRO A 66 8.79 7.29 15.82
N GLU A 67 9.86 7.93 16.30
CA GLU A 67 9.85 9.36 16.67
C GLU A 67 8.86 9.78 17.78
N HIS A 68 8.37 8.84 18.59
CA HIS A 68 7.41 9.13 19.67
C HIS A 68 7.86 10.26 20.62
N GLU A 69 9.14 10.34 20.96
CA GLU A 69 9.68 11.43 21.79
C GLU A 69 9.62 12.79 21.09
N LYS A 70 10.05 12.83 19.83
CA LYS A 70 10.00 14.06 19.00
C LYS A 70 8.56 14.53 18.81
N TYR A 71 7.62 13.61 18.60
CA TYR A 71 6.22 13.97 18.44
C TYR A 71 5.63 14.52 19.74
N TRP A 72 5.99 13.92 20.88
CA TRP A 72 5.56 14.42 22.18
C TRP A 72 6.13 15.80 22.48
N GLU A 73 7.39 16.06 22.15
CA GLU A 73 7.97 17.40 22.21
C GLU A 73 7.26 18.37 21.29
N TRP A 74 6.97 17.94 20.06
CA TRP A 74 6.21 18.72 19.11
C TRP A 74 4.84 19.11 19.68
N LEU A 75 4.00 18.17 20.11
CA LEU A 75 2.66 18.49 20.65
C LEU A 75 2.69 19.53 21.79
N ARG A 76 3.72 19.52 22.64
CA ARG A 76 3.86 20.45 23.77
C ARG A 76 4.32 21.85 23.36
N ALA A 77 4.91 22.03 22.18
CA ALA A 77 5.45 23.31 21.74
C ALA A 77 4.39 24.31 21.29
N GLY A 78 3.23 23.82 20.83
CA GLY A 78 2.12 24.65 20.32
C GLY A 78 2.37 25.16 18.89
N HIS A 79 1.46 24.84 17.96
CA HIS A 79 1.66 25.02 16.51
C HIS A 79 0.56 25.81 15.81
N GLY A 80 -0.22 26.60 16.56
CA GLY A 80 -1.30 27.42 16.01
C GLY A 80 -2.58 26.66 15.67
N CYS A 81 -2.50 25.36 15.34
CA CYS A 81 -3.68 24.50 15.17
C CYS A 81 -4.32 24.11 16.51
N GLN A 82 -5.61 23.85 16.49
CA GLN A 82 -6.32 23.21 17.60
C GLN A 82 -5.99 21.71 17.63
N VAL A 83 -5.73 21.14 18.82
CA VAL A 83 -5.43 19.70 18.96
C VAL A 83 -6.64 18.99 19.55
N VAL A 84 -7.38 18.26 18.73
CA VAL A 84 -8.58 17.52 19.13
C VAL A 84 -8.18 16.19 19.74
N MET A 85 -8.50 15.97 21.02
CA MET A 85 -8.12 14.78 21.81
C MET A 85 -9.34 14.16 22.50
N GLN A 86 -9.18 12.98 23.11
CA GLN A 86 -10.26 12.34 23.89
C GLN A 86 -10.71 13.16 25.10
N ALA A 87 -9.81 13.96 25.67
CA ALA A 87 -10.05 14.92 26.74
C ALA A 87 -9.02 16.04 26.63
N VAL A 88 -9.31 17.22 27.20
CA VAL A 88 -8.34 18.32 27.28
C VAL A 88 -7.07 17.84 27.99
N HIS A 89 -5.92 18.03 27.35
CA HIS A 89 -4.64 17.55 27.87
C HIS A 89 -3.81 18.73 28.43
N PRO A 90 -3.48 18.75 29.75
CA PRO A 90 -2.83 19.90 30.38
C PRO A 90 -1.48 20.31 29.78
N ALA A 91 -0.73 19.35 29.25
CA ALA A 91 0.58 19.61 28.64
C ALA A 91 0.53 19.97 27.15
N VAL A 92 -0.62 19.83 26.47
CA VAL A 92 -0.74 20.09 25.03
C VAL A 92 -1.49 21.41 24.85
N PRO A 93 -0.80 22.50 24.43
CA PRO A 93 -1.43 23.78 24.17
C PRO A 93 -2.55 23.65 23.13
N ASN A 94 -3.61 24.44 23.28
CA ASN A 94 -4.78 24.44 22.39
C ASN A 94 -5.47 23.07 22.23
N SER A 95 -5.26 22.15 23.18
CA SER A 95 -6.01 20.90 23.18
C SER A 95 -7.48 21.14 23.53
N VAL A 96 -8.36 20.45 22.80
CA VAL A 96 -9.80 20.44 23.07
C VAL A 96 -10.32 19.02 23.10
N GLU A 97 -11.37 18.82 23.89
CA GLU A 97 -12.07 17.54 23.95
C GLU A 97 -12.92 17.34 22.70
N TYR A 98 -12.80 16.16 22.09
CA TYR A 98 -13.70 15.72 21.04
C TYR A 98 -15.11 15.54 21.62
N PRO A 99 -16.16 16.17 21.07
CA PRO A 99 -17.52 16.13 21.63
C PRO A 99 -18.21 14.78 21.35
N PHE A 100 -17.68 13.70 21.94
CA PHE A 100 -17.98 12.32 21.57
C PHE A 100 -19.46 11.98 21.68
N ASP A 101 -20.07 12.26 22.83
CA ASP A 101 -21.47 11.90 23.08
C ASP A 101 -22.42 12.68 22.17
N ALA A 102 -22.15 13.98 21.94
CA ALA A 102 -22.96 14.81 21.05
C ALA A 102 -22.87 14.35 19.59
N VAL A 103 -21.66 14.02 19.11
CA VAL A 103 -21.45 13.48 17.76
C VAL A 103 -22.12 12.11 17.61
N VAL A 104 -22.03 11.23 18.61
CA VAL A 104 -22.68 9.90 18.57
C VAL A 104 -24.20 10.03 18.56
N GLU A 105 -24.77 10.90 19.41
CA GLU A 105 -26.20 11.18 19.46
C GLU A 105 -26.71 11.66 18.09
N ASP A 106 -25.97 12.58 17.47
CA ASP A 106 -26.35 13.18 16.19
C ASP A 106 -26.15 12.21 15.00
N VAL A 107 -24.94 11.72 14.80
CA VAL A 107 -24.55 10.93 13.62
C VAL A 107 -25.10 9.52 13.65
N PHE A 108 -25.17 8.89 14.84
CA PHE A 108 -25.59 7.50 15.03
C PHE A 108 -26.89 7.36 15.84
N GLY A 109 -27.67 8.44 16.02
CA GLY A 109 -28.90 8.44 16.83
C GLY A 109 -29.93 7.37 16.44
N HIS A 110 -29.87 6.89 15.20
CA HIS A 110 -30.78 5.87 14.65
C HIS A 110 -30.14 4.50 14.40
N LEU A 111 -28.87 4.31 14.74
CA LEU A 111 -28.20 3.03 14.61
C LEU A 111 -28.34 2.23 15.92
N TRP A 112 -29.07 1.12 15.87
CA TRP A 112 -29.36 0.28 17.04
C TRP A 112 -28.80 -1.13 16.86
N ARG A 113 -28.23 -1.71 17.92
CA ARG A 113 -27.85 -3.12 17.98
C ARG A 113 -28.66 -3.85 19.05
N GLN A 114 -29.24 -4.98 18.68
CA GLN A 114 -29.84 -5.89 19.64
C GLN A 114 -28.75 -6.64 20.43
N ILE A 115 -28.82 -6.58 21.76
CA ILE A 115 -27.95 -7.33 22.67
C ILE A 115 -28.84 -8.06 23.68
N GLY A 116 -28.91 -9.38 23.54
CA GLY A 116 -29.84 -10.22 24.32
C GLY A 116 -31.30 -9.83 24.07
N LYS A 117 -32.01 -9.42 25.13
CA LYS A 117 -33.41 -8.96 25.07
C LYS A 117 -33.54 -7.43 24.92
N GLY A 118 -32.44 -6.69 24.90
CA GLY A 118 -32.44 -5.23 24.79
C GLY A 118 -31.93 -4.72 23.45
N VAL A 119 -32.07 -3.41 23.22
CA VAL A 119 -31.43 -2.68 22.12
C VAL A 119 -30.57 -1.56 22.71
N VAL A 120 -29.36 -1.39 22.18
CA VAL A 120 -28.45 -0.31 22.55
C VAL A 120 -28.13 0.50 21.30
N ARG A 121 -27.86 1.80 21.48
CA ARG A 121 -27.35 2.62 20.39
C ARG A 121 -25.96 2.13 20.02
N GLU A 122 -25.76 1.89 18.75
CA GLU A 122 -24.49 1.42 18.22
C GLU A 122 -23.72 2.59 17.59
N LYS A 123 -22.40 2.51 17.67
CA LYS A 123 -21.47 3.49 17.12
C LYS A 123 -20.42 2.77 16.29
N TYR A 124 -20.05 3.33 15.15
CA TYR A 124 -19.16 2.67 14.22
C TYR A 124 -18.02 3.57 13.77
N PHE A 125 -17.03 3.70 14.66
CA PHE A 125 -15.77 4.38 14.39
C PHE A 125 -14.62 3.37 14.39
N THR A 126 -13.88 3.29 13.30
CA THR A 126 -12.74 2.37 13.18
C THR A 126 -11.45 3.07 12.73
N SER A 127 -11.49 4.38 12.47
CA SER A 127 -10.33 5.19 12.05
C SER A 127 -10.44 6.65 12.52
N SER A 128 -9.33 7.38 12.63
CA SER A 128 -9.34 8.83 12.88
C SER A 128 -10.18 9.59 11.85
N PHE A 129 -10.13 9.18 10.57
CA PHE A 129 -10.97 9.75 9.51
C PHE A 129 -12.45 9.66 9.84
N SER A 130 -12.93 8.52 10.37
CA SER A 130 -14.34 8.36 10.73
C SER A 130 -14.79 9.35 11.82
N TYR A 131 -13.93 9.64 12.81
CA TYR A 131 -14.19 10.67 13.81
C TYR A 131 -14.20 12.08 13.19
N MET A 132 -13.21 12.39 12.35
CA MET A 132 -13.13 13.70 11.70
C MET A 132 -14.35 13.95 10.82
N CYS A 133 -14.75 12.99 9.98
CA CYS A 133 -15.92 13.12 9.13
C CYS A 133 -17.21 13.27 9.95
N ALA A 134 -17.38 12.50 11.03
CA ALA A 134 -18.53 12.63 11.92
C ALA A 134 -18.59 13.99 12.63
N LEU A 135 -17.45 14.56 13.05
CA LEU A 135 -17.42 15.90 13.61
C LEU A 135 -17.78 16.96 12.56
N ALA A 136 -17.29 16.82 11.32
CA ALA A 136 -17.66 17.73 10.23
C ALA A 136 -19.16 17.69 9.93
N ILE A 137 -19.75 16.48 9.92
CA ILE A 137 -21.20 16.29 9.78
C ILE A 137 -21.95 16.97 10.94
N HIS A 138 -21.48 16.78 12.16
CA HIS A 138 -22.10 17.34 13.36
C HIS A 138 -22.04 18.88 13.41
N GLU A 139 -20.90 19.46 13.01
CA GLU A 139 -20.69 20.90 12.94
C GLU A 139 -21.39 21.57 11.75
N GLY A 140 -22.06 20.80 10.89
CA GLY A 140 -22.85 21.32 9.77
C GLY A 140 -22.00 21.84 8.60
N PHE A 141 -20.84 21.22 8.35
CA PHE A 141 -20.11 21.49 7.10
C PHE A 141 -20.96 21.04 5.90
N GLU A 142 -21.00 21.86 4.85
CA GLU A 142 -21.73 21.58 3.61
C GLU A 142 -20.87 20.86 2.56
N ARG A 143 -19.54 20.83 2.76
CA ARG A 143 -18.59 20.15 1.87
C ARG A 143 -17.43 19.52 2.62
N ILE A 144 -17.09 18.28 2.30
CA ILE A 144 -15.98 17.50 2.85
C ILE A 144 -15.09 16.99 1.72
N GLU A 145 -13.78 17.21 1.80
CA GLU A 145 -12.81 16.76 0.81
C GLU A 145 -11.73 15.87 1.44
N PRO A 146 -11.80 14.54 1.28
CA PRO A 146 -10.77 13.62 1.78
C PRO A 146 -9.53 13.57 0.88
N TYR A 147 -8.34 13.59 1.48
CA TYR A 147 -7.05 13.49 0.78
C TYR A 147 -6.06 12.59 1.52
N GLY A 148 -5.35 11.73 0.82
CA GLY A 148 -4.46 10.74 1.42
C GLY A 148 -5.18 9.77 2.37
N ILE A 149 -6.46 9.45 2.11
CA ILE A 149 -7.31 8.55 2.89
C ILE A 149 -7.74 7.36 2.03
N GLU A 150 -6.78 6.52 1.63
CA GLU A 150 -7.08 5.45 0.66
C GLU A 150 -7.49 4.13 1.31
N MET A 151 -7.03 3.88 2.54
CA MET A 151 -7.37 2.67 3.32
C MET A 151 -7.13 1.36 2.54
N VAL A 152 -6.02 1.32 1.78
CA VAL A 152 -5.69 0.23 0.84
C VAL A 152 -4.86 -0.90 1.45
N THR A 153 -4.29 -0.71 2.65
CA THR A 153 -3.46 -1.74 3.29
C THR A 153 -4.32 -2.83 3.94
N GLY A 154 -3.83 -4.07 4.02
CA GLY A 154 -4.65 -5.24 4.36
C GLY A 154 -5.35 -5.19 5.73
N THR A 155 -4.79 -4.48 6.72
CA THR A 155 -5.43 -4.26 8.02
C THR A 155 -6.42 -3.09 8.01
N GLU A 156 -6.21 -2.09 7.17
CA GLU A 156 -7.10 -0.92 7.02
C GLU A 156 -8.32 -1.25 6.16
N TYR A 157 -8.15 -2.14 5.17
CA TYR A 157 -9.13 -2.41 4.13
C TYR A 157 -10.48 -2.93 4.65
N GLY A 158 -10.47 -3.78 5.68
CA GLY A 158 -11.71 -4.38 6.19
C GLY A 158 -12.50 -3.41 7.06
N GLN A 159 -11.93 -3.03 8.20
CA GLN A 159 -12.69 -2.29 9.22
C GLN A 159 -12.67 -0.78 8.99
N GLN A 160 -11.53 -0.21 8.57
CA GLN A 160 -11.39 1.24 8.46
C GLN A 160 -12.16 1.78 7.26
N LYS A 161 -12.02 1.12 6.10
CA LYS A 161 -12.72 1.49 4.87
C LYS A 161 -14.24 1.45 5.02
N ALA A 162 -14.79 0.39 5.61
CA ALA A 162 -16.22 0.27 5.82
C ALA A 162 -16.80 1.41 6.67
N SER A 163 -16.10 1.84 7.72
CA SER A 163 -16.53 2.99 8.53
C SER A 163 -16.39 4.31 7.77
N ALA A 164 -15.32 4.50 7.01
CA ALA A 164 -15.14 5.68 6.16
C ALA A 164 -16.27 5.83 5.14
N GLU A 165 -16.60 4.75 4.41
CA GLU A 165 -17.67 4.75 3.42
C GLU A 165 -19.05 4.92 4.06
N LEU A 166 -19.26 4.38 5.27
CA LEU A 166 -20.48 4.68 6.04
C LEU A 166 -20.59 6.18 6.35
N MET A 167 -19.50 6.83 6.80
CA MET A 167 -19.51 8.27 7.10
C MET A 167 -19.77 9.11 5.85
N ILE A 168 -19.17 8.74 4.71
CA ILE A 168 -19.49 9.35 3.42
C ILE A 168 -20.98 9.18 3.12
N GLY A 169 -21.53 7.97 3.27
CA GLY A 169 -22.95 7.72 3.08
C GLY A 169 -23.86 8.57 3.97
N ILE A 170 -23.50 8.77 5.24
CA ILE A 170 -24.26 9.65 6.17
C ILE A 170 -24.16 11.12 5.73
N ALA A 171 -22.97 11.59 5.35
CA ALA A 171 -22.77 12.95 4.85
C ALA A 171 -23.65 13.22 3.61
N LEU A 172 -23.59 12.32 2.61
CA LEU A 172 -24.43 12.39 1.42
C LEU A 172 -25.93 12.39 1.76
N GLY A 173 -26.34 11.53 2.70
CA GLY A 173 -27.72 11.45 3.18
C GLY A 173 -28.22 12.72 3.89
N ARG A 174 -27.30 13.55 4.39
CA ARG A 174 -27.58 14.86 4.99
C ARG A 174 -27.44 16.03 4.00
N GLY A 175 -27.18 15.75 2.73
CA GLY A 175 -26.99 16.78 1.70
C GLY A 175 -25.64 17.49 1.77
N ILE A 176 -24.64 16.86 2.40
CA ILE A 176 -23.27 17.36 2.46
C ILE A 176 -22.51 16.81 1.26
N ASP A 177 -21.88 17.70 0.48
CA ASP A 177 -21.08 17.30 -0.67
C ASP A 177 -19.78 16.62 -0.19
N VAL A 178 -19.52 15.41 -0.66
CA VAL A 178 -18.23 14.74 -0.46
C VAL A 178 -17.48 14.69 -1.78
N VAL A 179 -16.36 15.38 -1.88
CA VAL A 179 -15.55 15.46 -3.10
C VAL A 179 -14.31 14.58 -2.94
N LEU A 180 -14.33 13.43 -3.61
CA LEU A 180 -13.21 12.49 -3.63
C LEU A 180 -12.26 12.83 -4.79
N PRO A 181 -10.93 12.85 -4.58
CA PRO A 181 -9.97 12.92 -5.66
C PRO A 181 -10.15 11.75 -6.64
N ALA A 182 -9.84 11.98 -7.92
CA ALA A 182 -10.05 10.99 -8.98
C ALA A 182 -9.31 9.67 -8.73
N GLU A 183 -8.17 9.73 -8.03
CA GLU A 183 -7.34 8.57 -7.68
C GLU A 183 -7.76 7.88 -6.38
N SER A 184 -8.74 8.43 -5.64
CA SER A 184 -9.19 7.85 -4.38
C SER A 184 -9.86 6.49 -4.62
N THR A 185 -9.62 5.55 -3.70
CA THR A 185 -10.26 4.23 -3.75
C THR A 185 -11.54 4.16 -2.94
N LEU A 186 -11.88 5.18 -2.15
CA LEU A 186 -13.11 5.23 -1.38
C LEU A 186 -14.30 5.31 -2.32
N CYS A 187 -15.37 4.54 -2.03
CA CYS A 187 -16.58 4.50 -2.86
C CYS A 187 -16.31 4.17 -4.34
N LEU A 188 -15.18 3.53 -4.65
CA LEU A 188 -14.78 3.15 -6.02
C LEU A 188 -15.08 1.68 -6.27
N ALA A 189 -16.15 1.40 -7.00
CA ALA A 189 -16.53 0.07 -7.43
C ALA A 189 -17.25 0.11 -8.80
N ARG A 190 -17.20 -1.00 -9.53
CA ARG A 190 -18.03 -1.21 -10.73
C ARG A 190 -19.50 -1.36 -10.30
N LEU A 191 -20.42 -0.79 -11.07
CA LEU A 191 -21.86 -0.94 -10.80
C LEU A 191 -22.30 -2.39 -11.04
N TYR A 192 -22.78 -3.05 -9.98
CA TYR A 192 -23.29 -4.42 -10.06
C TYR A 192 -24.49 -4.50 -11.02
N GLY A 193 -24.39 -5.39 -12.01
CA GLY A 193 -25.43 -5.61 -13.02
C GLY A 193 -25.45 -4.61 -14.18
N TYR A 194 -24.64 -3.54 -14.12
CA TYR A 194 -24.51 -2.56 -15.20
C TYR A 194 -23.10 -2.59 -15.81
N ASP A 195 -22.07 -2.40 -14.97
CA ASP A 195 -20.67 -2.35 -15.42
C ASP A 195 -20.02 -3.72 -15.39
N GLY A 196 -20.53 -4.65 -14.59
CA GLY A 196 -19.97 -5.99 -14.47
C GLY A 196 -20.77 -6.95 -13.58
N VAL A 197 -20.31 -8.19 -13.61
CA VAL A 197 -20.73 -9.29 -12.74
C VAL A 197 -19.51 -9.74 -11.94
N PRO A 198 -19.69 -10.39 -10.77
CA PRO A 198 -18.58 -10.84 -9.92
C PRO A 198 -17.89 -12.08 -10.50
N ALA A 199 -17.36 -11.92 -11.71
CA ALA A 199 -16.66 -12.91 -12.50
C ALA A 199 -15.78 -12.18 -13.53
N ILE A 200 -14.64 -12.75 -13.87
CA ILE A 200 -13.77 -12.21 -14.92
C ILE A 200 -14.27 -12.75 -16.26
N GLN A 201 -14.57 -11.88 -17.23
CA GLN A 201 -14.95 -12.31 -18.58
C GLN A 201 -13.71 -12.39 -19.49
N PRO A 202 -13.80 -13.08 -20.64
CA PRO A 202 -12.69 -13.18 -21.60
C PRO A 202 -12.09 -11.83 -22.00
N ARG A 203 -12.92 -10.79 -22.16
CA ARG A 203 -12.46 -9.43 -22.52
C ARG A 203 -11.55 -8.81 -21.45
N GLU A 204 -11.79 -9.08 -20.16
CA GLU A 204 -10.94 -8.58 -19.08
C GLU A 204 -9.56 -9.27 -19.14
N ILE A 205 -9.50 -10.58 -19.41
CA ILE A 205 -8.23 -11.30 -19.62
C ILE A 205 -7.51 -10.78 -20.86
N GLU A 206 -8.23 -10.55 -21.96
CA GLU A 206 -7.66 -9.98 -23.19
C GLU A 206 -7.01 -8.62 -22.94
N ARG A 207 -7.66 -7.74 -22.15
CA ARG A 207 -7.10 -6.45 -21.73
C ARG A 207 -5.76 -6.61 -20.99
N TYR A 208 -5.63 -7.60 -20.10
CA TYR A 208 -4.36 -7.88 -19.43
C TYR A 208 -3.30 -8.42 -20.39
N CYS A 209 -3.67 -9.33 -21.29
CA CYS A 209 -2.75 -9.87 -22.30
C CYS A 209 -2.18 -8.74 -23.16
N GLN A 210 -3.05 -7.88 -23.72
CA GLN A 210 -2.63 -6.71 -24.51
C GLN A 210 -1.71 -5.75 -23.75
N PHE A 211 -1.94 -5.56 -22.44
CA PHE A 211 -1.06 -4.75 -21.61
C PHE A 211 0.32 -5.40 -21.44
N TYR A 212 0.37 -6.68 -21.04
CA TYR A 212 1.64 -7.38 -20.82
C TYR A 212 2.42 -7.65 -22.11
N ASP A 213 1.74 -7.89 -23.23
CA ASP A 213 2.34 -8.08 -24.55
C ASP A 213 3.10 -6.85 -25.04
N ARG A 214 2.71 -5.64 -24.59
CA ARG A 214 3.48 -4.41 -24.82
C ARG A 214 4.58 -4.21 -23.78
N LYS A 215 4.26 -4.44 -22.51
CA LYS A 215 5.15 -4.11 -21.38
C LYS A 215 6.36 -5.05 -21.29
N VAL A 216 6.20 -6.34 -21.53
CA VAL A 216 7.28 -7.33 -21.39
C VAL A 216 8.42 -7.08 -22.39
N PRO A 217 8.17 -6.82 -23.68
CA PRO A 217 9.23 -6.45 -24.63
C PRO A 217 10.01 -5.18 -24.23
N GLU A 218 9.33 -4.15 -23.71
CA GLU A 218 9.99 -2.93 -23.21
C GLU A 218 10.96 -3.27 -22.08
N LEU A 219 10.50 -4.04 -21.08
CA LEU A 219 11.32 -4.45 -19.93
C LEU A 219 12.46 -5.39 -20.33
N LEU A 220 12.26 -6.24 -21.35
CA LEU A 220 13.31 -7.10 -21.89
C LEU A 220 14.45 -6.25 -22.47
N ALA A 221 14.12 -5.23 -23.28
CA ALA A 221 15.13 -4.34 -23.85
C ALA A 221 15.91 -3.58 -22.77
N GLU A 222 15.23 -3.09 -21.72
CA GLU A 222 15.90 -2.47 -20.58
C GLU A 222 16.81 -3.44 -19.81
N TYR A 223 16.36 -4.68 -19.63
CA TYR A 223 17.14 -5.73 -19.00
C TYR A 223 18.40 -6.08 -19.81
N GLU A 224 18.27 -6.23 -21.13
CA GLU A 224 19.40 -6.51 -22.01
C GLU A 224 20.42 -5.38 -22.02
N ALA A 225 19.97 -4.12 -22.06
CA ALA A 225 20.86 -2.96 -21.97
C ALA A 225 21.61 -2.92 -20.63
N ALA A 226 20.92 -3.17 -19.50
CA ALA A 226 21.54 -3.20 -18.19
C ALA A 226 22.52 -4.39 -18.04
N ARG A 227 22.20 -5.54 -18.64
CA ARG A 227 23.09 -6.71 -18.69
C ARG A 227 24.36 -6.39 -19.46
N ASP A 228 24.23 -5.76 -20.61
CA ASP A 228 25.36 -5.46 -21.47
C ASP A 228 26.29 -4.42 -20.80
N ALA A 229 25.73 -3.39 -20.15
CA ALA A 229 26.49 -2.46 -19.32
C ALA A 229 27.25 -3.15 -18.17
N TYR A 230 26.60 -4.09 -17.44
CA TYR A 230 27.28 -4.87 -16.41
C TYR A 230 28.38 -5.78 -16.98
N ASN A 231 28.22 -6.30 -18.19
CA ASN A 231 29.23 -7.13 -18.83
C ASN A 231 30.47 -6.33 -19.28
N GLU A 232 30.34 -5.02 -19.50
CA GLU A 232 31.47 -4.13 -19.81
C GLU A 232 32.39 -3.93 -18.60
N ASP A 233 31.82 -3.74 -17.41
CA ASP A 233 32.54 -3.72 -16.14
C ASP A 233 31.84 -4.58 -15.06
N PRO A 234 32.19 -5.87 -14.95
CA PRO A 234 31.61 -6.77 -13.95
C PRO A 234 31.93 -6.42 -12.49
N GLN A 235 32.80 -5.42 -12.24
CA GLN A 235 33.11 -4.90 -10.91
C GLN A 235 32.24 -3.70 -10.52
N ASP A 236 31.51 -3.11 -11.48
CA ASP A 236 30.57 -2.02 -11.23
C ASP A 236 29.34 -2.54 -10.48
N LEU A 237 29.27 -2.17 -9.20
CA LEU A 237 28.18 -2.56 -8.31
C LEU A 237 26.86 -1.84 -8.64
N GLU A 238 26.91 -0.61 -9.16
CA GLU A 238 25.72 0.12 -9.56
C GLU A 238 25.12 -0.51 -10.82
N ALA A 239 25.96 -0.83 -11.82
CA ALA A 239 25.52 -1.55 -13.02
C ALA A 239 24.96 -2.94 -12.68
N TYR A 240 25.55 -3.65 -11.72
CA TYR A 240 25.02 -4.92 -11.23
C TYR A 240 23.66 -4.78 -10.54
N GLU A 241 23.49 -3.76 -9.67
CA GLU A 241 22.21 -3.46 -9.02
C GLU A 241 21.12 -3.14 -10.06
N GLU A 242 21.47 -2.39 -11.10
CA GLU A 242 20.57 -2.05 -12.19
C GLU A 242 20.16 -3.29 -13.01
N TYR A 243 21.14 -4.08 -13.44
CA TYR A 243 20.93 -5.34 -14.14
C TYR A 243 19.95 -6.24 -13.37
N ARG A 244 20.16 -6.39 -12.06
CA ARG A 244 19.29 -7.18 -11.20
C ARG A 244 17.88 -6.61 -11.07
N ARG A 245 17.77 -5.28 -10.91
CA ARG A 245 16.48 -4.59 -10.81
C ARG A 245 15.65 -4.77 -12.08
N ARG A 246 16.26 -4.59 -13.25
CA ARG A 246 15.59 -4.80 -14.54
C ARG A 246 15.23 -6.27 -14.77
N GLY A 247 16.12 -7.19 -14.40
CA GLY A 247 15.83 -8.63 -14.47
C GLY A 247 14.66 -9.06 -13.57
N ALA A 248 14.56 -8.49 -12.38
CA ALA A 248 13.44 -8.72 -11.47
C ALA A 248 12.11 -8.21 -12.05
N ALA A 249 12.12 -7.01 -12.64
CA ALA A 249 10.96 -6.43 -13.30
C ALA A 249 10.53 -7.28 -14.50
N TRP A 250 11.44 -7.54 -15.44
CA TRP A 250 11.16 -8.38 -16.62
C TRP A 250 10.63 -9.76 -16.22
N GLY A 251 11.27 -10.45 -15.28
CA GLY A 251 10.82 -11.76 -14.80
C GLY A 251 9.43 -11.73 -14.17
N THR A 252 9.13 -10.70 -13.38
CA THR A 252 7.82 -10.49 -12.75
C THR A 252 6.74 -10.27 -13.81
N TYR A 253 6.93 -9.36 -14.76
CA TYR A 253 5.94 -9.13 -15.81
C TYR A 253 5.81 -10.33 -16.76
N GLY A 254 6.91 -11.03 -17.06
CA GLY A 254 6.88 -12.25 -17.88
C GLY A 254 6.04 -13.38 -17.26
N GLY A 255 6.14 -13.59 -15.94
CA GLY A 255 5.31 -14.58 -15.26
C GLY A 255 3.81 -14.22 -15.25
N ALA A 256 3.48 -12.94 -15.12
CA ALA A 256 2.10 -12.47 -15.25
C ALA A 256 1.57 -12.65 -16.69
N GLN A 257 2.38 -12.32 -17.70
CA GLN A 257 2.05 -12.51 -19.11
C GLN A 257 1.77 -13.99 -19.43
N GLU A 258 2.66 -14.90 -18.99
CA GLU A 258 2.50 -16.33 -19.22
C GLU A 258 1.17 -16.85 -18.65
N LEU A 259 0.84 -16.45 -17.42
CA LEU A 259 -0.42 -16.86 -16.80
C LEU A 259 -1.64 -16.20 -17.46
N ALA A 260 -1.55 -14.93 -17.87
CA ALA A 260 -2.61 -14.26 -18.61
C ALA A 260 -2.92 -14.99 -19.92
N GLY A 261 -1.89 -15.36 -20.69
CA GLY A 261 -2.05 -16.14 -21.92
C GLY A 261 -2.64 -17.53 -21.67
N ARG A 262 -2.28 -18.20 -20.56
CA ARG A 262 -2.92 -19.46 -20.15
C ARG A 262 -4.40 -19.29 -19.87
N PHE A 263 -4.80 -18.22 -19.17
CA PHE A 263 -6.21 -17.95 -18.94
C PHE A 263 -6.95 -17.59 -20.23
N GLN A 264 -6.34 -16.83 -21.13
CA GLN A 264 -6.93 -16.50 -22.42
C GLN A 264 -7.26 -17.76 -23.23
N GLY A 265 -6.40 -18.78 -23.18
CA GLY A 265 -6.64 -20.06 -23.84
C GLY A 265 -7.63 -20.99 -23.13
N TRP A 266 -7.94 -20.75 -21.85
CA TRP A 266 -8.81 -21.63 -21.04
C TRP A 266 -10.22 -21.08 -20.80
N ILE A 267 -10.37 -19.74 -20.80
CA ILE A 267 -11.63 -19.09 -20.48
C ILE A 267 -12.59 -19.17 -21.67
N GLU A 268 -13.68 -19.93 -21.53
CA GLU A 268 -14.76 -19.97 -22.53
C GLU A 268 -15.79 -18.86 -22.25
N ASP A 269 -16.48 -18.94 -21.10
CA ASP A 269 -17.53 -17.98 -20.74
C ASP A 269 -17.05 -16.96 -19.70
N TYR A 270 -16.52 -17.44 -18.58
CA TYR A 270 -16.00 -16.60 -17.50
C TYR A 270 -15.09 -17.41 -16.56
N LEU A 271 -14.28 -16.70 -15.78
CA LEU A 271 -13.48 -17.27 -14.70
C LEU A 271 -14.13 -16.91 -13.36
N SER A 272 -14.58 -17.95 -12.64
CA SER A 272 -15.21 -17.77 -11.33
C SER A 272 -14.18 -17.39 -10.27
N ARG A 273 -14.63 -16.70 -9.21
CA ARG A 273 -13.78 -16.41 -8.05
C ARG A 273 -13.08 -17.66 -7.52
N GLN A 274 -13.81 -18.76 -7.36
CA GLN A 274 -13.28 -20.01 -6.83
C GLN A 274 -12.15 -20.56 -7.71
N ASN A 275 -12.26 -20.45 -9.04
CA ASN A 275 -11.17 -20.86 -9.93
C ASN A 275 -9.94 -19.98 -9.69
N ILE A 276 -10.11 -18.65 -9.61
CA ILE A 276 -9.00 -17.73 -9.36
C ILE A 276 -8.31 -18.02 -8.02
N GLU A 277 -9.08 -18.30 -6.96
CA GLU A 277 -8.54 -18.62 -5.63
C GLU A 277 -7.66 -19.88 -5.65
N GLN A 278 -8.01 -20.90 -6.44
CA GLN A 278 -7.18 -22.09 -6.62
C GLN A 278 -5.79 -21.73 -7.20
N PHE A 279 -5.73 -20.84 -8.19
CA PHE A 279 -4.46 -20.36 -8.73
C PHE A 279 -3.66 -19.54 -7.72
N SER A 280 -4.33 -18.81 -6.83
CA SER A 280 -3.64 -18.06 -5.77
C SER A 280 -2.92 -19.00 -4.82
N ILE A 281 -3.52 -20.16 -4.50
CA ILE A 281 -2.91 -21.19 -3.66
C ILE A 281 -1.73 -21.84 -4.40
N ILE A 282 -1.91 -22.18 -5.68
CA ILE A 282 -0.88 -22.84 -6.51
C ILE A 282 0.35 -21.94 -6.64
N TYR A 283 0.19 -20.71 -7.13
CA TYR A 283 1.32 -19.80 -7.32
C TYR A 283 1.88 -19.26 -6.01
N GLY A 284 1.07 -19.19 -4.95
CA GLY A 284 1.57 -18.96 -3.60
C GLY A 284 2.57 -20.03 -3.17
N ARG A 285 2.23 -21.31 -3.36
CA ARG A 285 3.15 -22.42 -3.07
C ARG A 285 4.38 -22.41 -3.96
N HIS A 286 4.22 -22.16 -5.27
CA HIS A 286 5.35 -22.11 -6.19
C HIS A 286 6.33 -20.99 -5.81
N LEU A 287 5.81 -19.82 -5.44
CA LEU A 287 6.64 -18.69 -4.99
C LEU A 287 7.43 -19.03 -3.72
N GLU A 288 6.79 -19.65 -2.72
CA GLU A 288 7.48 -20.03 -1.49
C GLU A 288 8.55 -21.10 -1.73
N ASN A 289 8.28 -22.08 -2.60
CA ASN A 289 9.28 -23.08 -3.01
C ASN A 289 10.46 -22.42 -3.75
N ALA A 290 10.19 -21.51 -4.69
CA ALA A 290 11.22 -20.81 -5.44
C ALA A 290 12.09 -19.91 -4.53
N LYS A 291 11.49 -19.27 -3.51
CA LYS A 291 12.24 -18.54 -2.47
C LYS A 291 13.14 -19.45 -1.65
N ALA A 292 12.63 -20.62 -1.24
CA ALA A 292 13.41 -21.59 -0.48
C ALA A 292 14.62 -22.09 -1.29
N ASP A 293 14.41 -22.40 -2.57
CA ASP A 293 15.49 -22.81 -3.49
C ASP A 293 16.51 -21.70 -3.71
N LEU A 294 16.06 -20.46 -3.94
CA LEU A 294 16.95 -19.30 -4.06
C LEU A 294 17.80 -19.13 -2.80
N ASN A 295 17.19 -19.17 -1.61
CA ASN A 295 17.89 -19.03 -0.34
C ASN A 295 18.92 -20.15 -0.13
N ARG A 296 18.58 -21.40 -0.47
CA ARG A 296 19.49 -22.54 -0.39
C ARG A 296 20.69 -22.35 -1.33
N LEU A 297 20.44 -22.01 -2.60
CA LEU A 297 21.49 -21.82 -3.60
C LEU A 297 22.39 -20.62 -3.29
N GLN A 298 21.81 -19.53 -2.76
CA GLN A 298 22.56 -18.39 -2.25
C GLN A 298 23.49 -18.82 -1.11
N GLY A 299 22.99 -19.59 -0.15
CA GLY A 299 23.80 -20.10 0.96
C GLY A 299 24.95 -21.03 0.50
N GLU A 300 24.68 -21.89 -0.47
CA GLU A 300 25.71 -22.73 -1.10
C GLU A 300 26.78 -21.89 -1.81
N TYR A 301 26.37 -20.89 -2.59
CA TYR A 301 27.27 -19.97 -3.28
C TYR A 301 28.12 -19.14 -2.31
N ASP A 302 27.51 -18.60 -1.24
CA ASP A 302 28.21 -17.84 -0.21
C ASP A 302 29.20 -18.71 0.57
N GLY A 303 28.85 -19.98 0.82
CA GLY A 303 29.74 -20.97 1.43
C GLY A 303 31.00 -21.21 0.60
N LEU A 304 30.87 -21.33 -0.72
CA LEU A 304 32.01 -21.50 -1.63
C LEU A 304 32.96 -20.29 -1.61
N TRP A 305 32.43 -19.07 -1.48
CA TRP A 305 33.25 -17.86 -1.34
C TRP A 305 34.05 -17.82 -0.03
N LYS A 306 33.48 -18.29 1.08
CA LYS A 306 34.18 -18.34 2.37
C LYS A 306 35.35 -19.32 2.35
N VAL A 307 35.11 -20.55 1.85
CA VAL A 307 36.14 -21.59 1.76
C VAL A 307 37.28 -21.21 0.82
N GLU A 308 37.01 -20.40 -0.20
CA GLU A 308 38.05 -19.95 -1.13
C GLU A 308 38.90 -18.80 -0.58
N GLY A 309 38.33 -17.88 0.21
CA GLY A 309 39.14 -16.91 0.96
C GLY A 309 40.22 -17.62 1.78
N GLU A 310 39.83 -18.72 2.44
CA GLU A 310 40.74 -19.59 3.21
C GLU A 310 41.71 -20.40 2.32
N ARG A 311 41.32 -20.81 1.10
CA ARG A 311 42.19 -21.57 0.17
C ARG A 311 43.13 -20.71 -0.67
N GLN A 312 42.79 -19.46 -0.96
CA GLN A 312 43.70 -18.54 -1.65
C GLN A 312 44.93 -18.22 -0.80
N GLU A 313 44.79 -18.23 0.53
CA GLU A 313 45.91 -18.21 1.48
C GLU A 313 46.79 -19.47 1.39
N ALA A 314 46.26 -20.59 0.86
CA ALA A 314 46.92 -21.89 0.79
C ALA A 314 47.38 -22.32 -0.63
N GLY A 315 47.21 -21.49 -1.68
CA GLY A 315 47.88 -21.65 -2.97
C GLY A 315 47.24 -22.56 -4.06
N GLY A 316 45.99 -22.99 -3.93
CA GLY A 316 45.28 -23.79 -4.97
C GLY A 316 44.19 -23.00 -5.71
N ARG A 317 44.24 -22.87 -7.05
CA ARG A 317 43.46 -21.82 -7.77
C ARG A 317 42.40 -22.24 -8.81
N GLU A 318 42.42 -23.43 -9.44
CA GLU A 318 41.59 -23.63 -10.66
C GLU A 318 40.24 -24.34 -10.47
N GLN A 319 40.09 -25.31 -9.58
CA GLN A 319 38.90 -26.18 -9.55
C GLN A 319 37.66 -25.53 -8.90
N GLY A 320 37.85 -24.54 -8.02
CA GLY A 320 36.75 -23.85 -7.34
C GLY A 320 35.97 -22.87 -8.22
N ALA A 321 36.61 -22.31 -9.26
CA ALA A 321 36.02 -21.25 -10.08
C ALA A 321 34.84 -21.74 -10.94
N VAL A 322 34.96 -22.96 -11.47
CA VAL A 322 33.90 -23.60 -12.26
C VAL A 322 32.67 -23.88 -11.39
N GLU A 323 32.88 -24.48 -10.22
CA GLU A 323 31.79 -24.81 -9.28
C GLU A 323 31.05 -23.54 -8.81
N ARG A 324 31.78 -22.44 -8.54
CA ARG A 324 31.17 -21.14 -8.22
C ARG A 324 30.31 -20.60 -9.35
N MET A 325 30.81 -20.63 -10.57
CA MET A 325 30.08 -20.13 -11.73
C MET A 325 28.81 -20.95 -11.98
N GLU A 326 28.87 -22.27 -11.80
CA GLU A 326 27.69 -23.14 -11.87
C GLU A 326 26.66 -22.82 -10.80
N LYS A 327 27.08 -22.67 -9.53
CA LYS A 327 26.18 -22.29 -8.43
C LYS A 327 25.59 -20.90 -8.62
N PHE A 328 26.37 -19.95 -9.09
CA PHE A 328 25.90 -18.61 -9.42
C PHE A 328 24.82 -18.64 -10.51
N ARG A 329 25.03 -19.39 -11.59
CA ARG A 329 24.03 -19.57 -12.65
C ARG A 329 22.76 -20.23 -12.13
N ALA A 330 22.89 -21.27 -11.31
CA ALA A 330 21.75 -21.94 -10.69
C ALA A 330 20.94 -20.96 -9.80
N MET A 331 21.63 -20.14 -9.01
CA MET A 331 21.04 -19.10 -8.18
C MET A 331 20.30 -18.05 -9.00
N LEU A 332 20.87 -17.58 -10.12
CA LEU A 332 20.20 -16.66 -11.04
C LEU A 332 18.94 -17.26 -11.66
N ASN A 333 18.98 -18.53 -12.07
CA ASN A 333 17.80 -19.24 -12.59
C ASN A 333 16.70 -19.40 -11.54
N ALA A 334 17.07 -19.71 -10.29
CA ALA A 334 16.14 -19.75 -9.17
C ALA A 334 15.52 -18.38 -8.89
N ALA A 335 16.31 -17.31 -8.98
CA ALA A 335 15.80 -15.94 -8.84
C ALA A 335 14.80 -15.58 -9.95
N ALA A 336 15.11 -15.88 -11.21
CA ALA A 336 14.19 -15.68 -12.34
C ALA A 336 12.88 -16.44 -12.14
N THR A 337 12.95 -17.69 -11.66
CA THR A 337 11.79 -18.51 -11.33
C THR A 337 10.96 -17.91 -10.19
N MET A 338 11.62 -17.38 -9.15
CA MET A 338 10.95 -16.69 -8.04
C MET A 338 10.20 -15.45 -8.54
N TYR A 339 10.83 -14.61 -9.37
CA TYR A 339 10.21 -13.41 -9.92
C TYR A 339 9.03 -13.74 -10.83
N SER A 340 9.15 -14.73 -11.72
CA SER A 340 8.03 -15.20 -12.55
C SER A 340 6.83 -15.65 -11.70
N ASN A 341 7.06 -16.48 -10.68
CA ASN A 341 5.97 -16.90 -9.77
C ASN A 341 5.39 -15.73 -8.94
N SER A 342 6.21 -14.73 -8.60
CA SER A 342 5.76 -13.51 -7.93
C SER A 342 4.77 -12.75 -8.82
N GLY A 343 5.13 -12.52 -10.08
CA GLY A 343 4.27 -11.84 -11.04
C GLY A 343 2.97 -12.58 -11.34
N ALA A 344 3.05 -13.90 -11.54
CA ALA A 344 1.88 -14.75 -11.70
C ALA A 344 0.92 -14.63 -10.49
N LEU A 345 1.44 -14.70 -9.26
CA LEU A 345 0.63 -14.53 -8.05
C LEU A 345 0.03 -13.12 -7.94
N GLN A 346 0.78 -12.07 -8.28
CA GLN A 346 0.26 -10.70 -8.29
C GLN A 346 -0.88 -10.54 -9.30
N PHE A 347 -0.74 -11.10 -10.50
CA PHE A 347 -1.80 -11.10 -11.50
C PHE A 347 -3.06 -11.80 -11.01
N VAL A 348 -2.94 -12.98 -10.38
CA VAL A 348 -4.08 -13.68 -9.76
C VAL A 348 -4.76 -12.81 -8.69
N LYS A 349 -3.99 -12.15 -7.83
CA LYS A 349 -4.54 -11.24 -6.81
C LYS A 349 -5.29 -10.05 -7.45
N LYS A 350 -4.82 -9.53 -8.58
CA LYS A 350 -5.53 -8.48 -9.34
C LYS A 350 -6.86 -9.00 -9.88
N LEU A 351 -6.87 -10.20 -10.45
CA LEU A 351 -8.11 -10.85 -10.90
C LEU A 351 -9.10 -11.08 -9.75
N LEU A 352 -8.65 -11.47 -8.55
CA LEU A 352 -9.54 -11.60 -7.39
C LEU A 352 -10.20 -10.27 -7.03
N LYS A 353 -9.43 -9.18 -7.01
CA LYS A 353 -9.96 -7.84 -6.73
C LYS A 353 -10.95 -7.39 -7.81
N GLU A 354 -10.64 -7.61 -9.07
CA GLU A 354 -11.52 -7.24 -10.19
C GLU A 354 -12.80 -8.10 -10.20
N CYS A 355 -12.68 -9.38 -9.82
CA CYS A 355 -13.83 -10.26 -9.59
C CYS A 355 -14.69 -9.78 -8.41
N ASP A 356 -14.09 -9.11 -7.41
CA ASP A 356 -14.79 -8.41 -6.32
C ASP A 356 -15.27 -7.01 -6.73
N MET A 357 -15.39 -6.74 -8.03
CA MET A 357 -15.91 -5.49 -8.61
C MET A 357 -15.06 -4.25 -8.27
N GLN A 358 -13.81 -4.44 -7.85
CA GLN A 358 -12.87 -3.35 -7.62
C GLN A 358 -12.24 -2.91 -8.94
N VAL A 359 -11.91 -1.63 -9.03
CA VAL A 359 -11.10 -1.10 -10.13
C VAL A 359 -9.63 -1.39 -9.85
N VAL A 360 -8.96 -2.08 -10.78
CA VAL A 360 -7.58 -2.56 -10.59
C VAL A 360 -6.69 -2.15 -11.75
N SER A 361 -5.53 -1.56 -11.44
CA SER A 361 -4.46 -1.28 -12.41
C SER A 361 -3.70 -2.57 -12.78
N PRO A 362 -3.32 -2.77 -14.06
CA PRO A 362 -2.53 -3.92 -14.48
C PRO A 362 -1.04 -3.86 -14.08
N GLU A 363 -0.54 -2.70 -13.61
CA GLU A 363 0.86 -2.53 -13.18
C GLU A 363 1.21 -3.42 -11.97
N LEU A 364 2.37 -4.07 -12.00
CA LEU A 364 2.87 -4.98 -10.97
C LEU A 364 3.93 -4.31 -10.09
N GLU A 365 3.98 -4.73 -8.83
CA GLU A 365 5.00 -4.31 -7.87
C GLU A 365 6.25 -5.18 -8.03
N VAL A 366 7.42 -4.54 -8.11
CA VAL A 366 8.70 -5.24 -8.23
C VAL A 366 9.47 -5.09 -6.92
N ASP A 367 9.44 -6.13 -6.08
CA ASP A 367 10.15 -6.16 -4.80
C ASP A 367 11.49 -6.92 -4.94
N ILE A 368 12.61 -6.23 -4.73
CA ILE A 368 13.96 -6.78 -4.88
C ILE A 368 14.43 -7.27 -3.50
N LYS A 369 14.27 -8.57 -3.23
CA LYS A 369 14.53 -9.13 -1.88
C LYS A 369 15.95 -9.63 -1.56
N MET A 370 16.93 -9.58 -2.45
CA MET A 370 18.29 -10.00 -2.03
C MET A 370 19.03 -8.85 -1.36
N ARG A 371 19.35 -9.02 -0.08
CA ARG A 371 20.17 -8.09 0.72
C ARG A 371 21.53 -7.85 0.06
N ARG A 372 22.04 -6.62 0.17
CA ARG A 372 23.44 -6.28 -0.11
C ARG A 372 24.37 -7.15 0.74
N ARG A 373 25.53 -7.53 0.19
CA ARG A 373 26.75 -7.58 1.00
C ARG A 373 27.01 -6.14 1.43
N THR A 374 26.77 -5.80 2.69
CA THR A 374 27.49 -4.67 3.28
C THR A 374 28.96 -5.08 3.27
N THR A 375 29.75 -4.44 2.43
CA THR A 375 31.22 -4.58 2.39
C THR A 375 31.88 -3.85 3.58
N ASP A 376 31.23 -3.86 4.74
CA ASP A 376 31.80 -3.36 5.98
C ASP A 376 32.31 -4.56 6.78
N GLY A 377 33.63 -4.76 6.72
CA GLY A 377 34.45 -5.45 7.73
C GLY A 377 34.26 -6.95 7.88
#